data_AF-G1X4A3-F1
#
_entry.id   AF-G1X4A3-F1
#
_cell.length_a   1.000
_cell.length_b   1.000
_cell.length_c   1.000
_cell.angle_alpha   90.00
_cell.angle_beta   90.00
_cell.angle_gamma   90.00
#
_symmetry.space_group_name_H-M   'P 1'
#
loop_
_entity.id
_entity.type
_entity.pdbx_description
1 polymer ?
#
loop_
_entity_poly.entity_id
_entity_poly.type
_entity_poly.pdbx_seq_one_letter_code
_entity_poly.pdbx_strand_id
1 'polypeptide(L)'
;MLQLSHTPWLQEGWSKADIIFLNAKGGRSMSRTKVDIQRPYLTREHKQIATLARKSSGEPNDSSKVLALGIMLLEIWYGLPIERLMEPDDLGPNNRETEITYLQAARRCVMDKAGKGDFSFAFIKAISYCLQCFMNPSASLSDLAFSKTIEEQVLAPLEAEMNMLLFGPSVR
;
A
#
# COMPACT_ATOMS: atom_id res chain seq x y z
N MET A 1 11.21 -7.00 0.31
CA MET A 1 10.68 -6.55 -1.01
C MET A 1 9.17 -6.65 -1.00
N LEU A 2 8.48 -5.54 -1.25
CA LEU A 2 7.03 -5.51 -1.42
C LEU A 2 6.73 -5.92 -2.87
N GLN A 3 6.18 -7.11 -3.11
CA GLN A 3 5.88 -7.59 -4.46
C GLN A 3 4.57 -6.96 -4.95
N LEU A 4 4.69 -5.84 -5.67
CA LEU A 4 3.54 -5.11 -6.22
C LEU A 4 3.24 -5.52 -7.68
N SER A 5 4.17 -6.14 -8.40
CA SER A 5 3.98 -6.49 -9.81
C SER A 5 3.49 -7.93 -10.00
N HIS A 6 2.90 -8.19 -11.18
CA HIS A 6 2.39 -9.53 -11.51
C HIS A 6 3.55 -10.54 -11.50
N THR A 7 3.31 -11.66 -10.83
CA THR A 7 4.16 -12.85 -10.95
C THR A 7 3.27 -14.04 -11.31
N PRO A 8 3.83 -15.16 -11.80
CA PRO A 8 3.04 -16.38 -11.98
C PRO A 8 2.30 -16.86 -10.72
N TRP A 9 2.60 -16.28 -9.55
CA TRP A 9 2.05 -16.60 -8.23
C TRP A 9 1.14 -15.50 -7.67
N LEU A 10 1.11 -14.30 -8.28
CA LEU A 10 0.37 -13.13 -7.82
C LEU A 10 -0.48 -12.58 -8.97
N GLN A 11 -1.79 -12.56 -8.79
CA GLN A 11 -2.71 -12.08 -9.82
C GLN A 11 -2.45 -10.61 -10.18
N GLU A 12 -2.85 -10.21 -11.38
CA GLU A 12 -2.63 -8.86 -11.91
C GLU A 12 -3.30 -7.78 -11.05
N GLY A 13 -4.39 -8.13 -10.36
CA GLY A 13 -5.01 -7.36 -9.29
C GLY A 13 -5.02 -8.14 -7.99
N TRP A 14 -4.45 -7.56 -6.94
CA TRP A 14 -4.58 -8.02 -5.55
C TRP A 14 -4.83 -6.81 -4.66
N SER A 15 -5.43 -7.03 -3.50
CA SER A 15 -5.88 -6.00 -2.57
C SER A 15 -5.46 -6.35 -1.14
N LYS A 16 -5.69 -5.42 -0.20
CA LYS A 16 -5.52 -5.69 1.25
C LYS A 16 -6.28 -6.93 1.73
N ALA A 17 -7.40 -7.28 1.09
CA ALA A 17 -8.19 -8.46 1.43
C ALA A 17 -7.51 -9.79 1.08
N ASP A 18 -6.50 -9.75 0.22
CA ASP A 18 -5.73 -10.92 -0.19
C ASP A 18 -4.54 -11.22 0.73
N ILE A 19 -4.23 -10.32 1.69
CA ILE A 19 -3.18 -10.54 2.69
C ILE A 19 -3.79 -11.22 3.92
N ILE A 20 -3.25 -12.39 4.27
CA ILE A 20 -3.63 -13.16 5.46
C ILE A 20 -2.45 -13.26 6.43
N PHE A 21 -2.75 -13.07 7.71
CA PHE A 21 -1.84 -13.36 8.82
C PHE A 21 -2.33 -14.59 9.59
N LEU A 22 -1.45 -15.57 9.78
CA LEU A 22 -1.76 -16.76 10.55
C LEU A 22 -1.61 -16.50 12.05
N ASN A 23 -2.29 -17.30 12.87
CA ASN A 23 -2.12 -17.25 14.32
C ASN A 23 -0.69 -17.61 14.72
N ALA A 24 -0.10 -16.83 15.62
CA ALA A 24 1.22 -17.11 16.17
C ALA A 24 1.16 -18.41 17.00
N LYS A 25 1.92 -19.45 16.61
CA LYS A 25 2.00 -20.69 17.40
C LYS A 25 2.73 -20.41 18.72
N GLY A 26 2.15 -20.93 19.81
CA GLY A 26 2.56 -20.66 21.20
C GLY A 26 4.09 -20.68 21.41
N GLY A 27 4.58 -19.64 22.08
CA GLY A 27 5.97 -19.52 22.56
C GLY A 27 6.90 -18.59 21.77
N ARG A 28 6.55 -18.19 20.54
CA ARG A 28 7.37 -17.25 19.72
C ARG A 28 6.79 -15.83 19.60
N SER A 29 5.72 -15.53 20.33
CA SER A 29 5.15 -14.18 20.33
C SER A 29 5.93 -13.28 21.29
N MET A 30 6.95 -12.60 20.76
CA MET A 30 7.57 -11.45 21.44
C MET A 30 6.62 -10.24 21.50
N SER A 31 5.41 -10.35 20.93
CA SER A 31 4.42 -9.26 20.84
C SER A 31 3.08 -9.66 21.48
N ARG A 32 2.33 -8.67 21.98
CA ARG A 32 0.95 -8.80 22.49
C ARG A 32 -0.07 -9.22 21.41
N THR A 33 0.35 -9.36 20.15
CA THR A 33 -0.51 -9.69 19.01
C THR A 33 -0.74 -11.20 18.89
N LYS A 34 -1.99 -11.62 18.62
CA LYS A 34 -2.35 -13.04 18.41
C LYS A 34 -1.95 -13.60 17.04
N VAL A 35 -1.50 -12.74 16.13
CA VAL A 35 -1.16 -13.08 14.74
C VAL A 35 0.33 -12.87 14.46
N ASP A 36 0.89 -13.70 13.59
CA ASP A 36 2.28 -13.61 13.12
C ASP A 36 2.38 -12.58 11.98
N ILE A 37 2.72 -11.34 12.34
CA ILE A 37 2.93 -10.25 11.39
C ILE A 37 4.24 -10.34 10.60
N GLN A 38 5.17 -11.21 11.01
CA GLN A 38 6.46 -11.37 10.34
C GLN A 38 6.33 -12.20 9.05
N ARG A 39 5.22 -12.90 8.89
CA ARG A 39 4.97 -13.83 7.78
C ARG A 39 3.58 -13.60 7.20
N PRO A 40 3.38 -12.50 6.45
CA PRO A 40 2.17 -12.34 5.67
C PRO A 40 2.10 -13.43 4.58
N TYR A 41 0.89 -13.91 4.33
CA TYR A 41 0.58 -14.83 3.23
C TYR A 41 -0.35 -14.12 2.24
N LEU A 42 -0.24 -14.47 0.97
CA LEU A 42 -1.16 -14.01 -0.06
C LEU A 42 -2.09 -15.15 -0.46
N THR A 43 -3.40 -14.89 -0.46
CA THR A 43 -4.37 -15.86 -0.97
C THR A 43 -4.33 -15.94 -2.48
N ARG A 44 -4.43 -17.16 -3.01
CA ARG A 44 -4.56 -17.41 -4.43
C ARG A 44 -5.69 -18.40 -4.70
N GLU A 45 -6.75 -17.95 -5.34
CA GLU A 45 -7.73 -18.84 -5.95
C GLU A 45 -7.15 -19.38 -7.27
N HIS A 46 -6.83 -20.67 -7.30
CA HIS A 46 -6.47 -21.36 -8.54
C HIS A 46 -7.77 -21.72 -9.28
N LYS A 47 -8.32 -20.76 -10.03
CA LYS A 47 -9.38 -21.08 -11.00
C LYS A 47 -8.72 -21.86 -12.14
N GLN A 48 -9.17 -23.09 -12.38
CA GLN A 48 -8.78 -23.88 -13.54
C GLN A 48 -9.44 -23.23 -14.77
N ILE A 49 -8.83 -22.17 -15.30
CA ILE A 49 -9.40 -21.45 -16.45
C ILE A 49 -8.87 -22.12 -17.72
N ALA A 50 -9.71 -22.97 -18.31
CA ALA A 50 -9.66 -23.17 -19.74
C ALA A 50 -10.08 -21.85 -20.41
N THR A 51 -9.33 -21.48 -21.46
CA THR A 51 -9.63 -20.49 -22.52
C THR A 51 -9.47 -18.99 -22.28
N LEU A 52 -8.71 -18.43 -23.24
CA LEU A 52 -8.76 -17.09 -23.85
C LEU A 52 -8.36 -15.91 -22.96
N ALA A 53 -7.05 -15.67 -22.96
CA ALA A 53 -6.46 -14.38 -22.63
C ALA A 53 -7.11 -13.28 -23.48
N ARG A 54 -8.12 -12.61 -22.93
CA ARG A 54 -8.45 -11.24 -23.32
C ARG A 54 -7.24 -10.41 -22.95
N LYS A 55 -6.34 -10.17 -23.91
CA LYS A 55 -5.35 -9.10 -23.83
C LYS A 55 -6.13 -7.80 -23.66
N SER A 56 -6.20 -7.26 -22.45
CA SER A 56 -6.49 -5.85 -22.27
C SER A 56 -5.36 -5.09 -22.98
N SER A 57 -5.72 -4.37 -24.02
CA SER A 57 -4.80 -3.64 -24.90
C SER A 57 -4.29 -2.33 -24.30
N GLY A 58 -4.20 -2.24 -22.97
CA GLY A 58 -3.62 -1.10 -22.26
C GLY A 58 -2.29 -1.51 -21.67
N GLU A 59 -1.25 -0.70 -21.85
CA GLU A 59 0.02 -0.87 -21.15
C GLU A 59 -0.22 -1.01 -19.62
N PRO A 60 0.58 -1.83 -18.91
CA PRO A 60 0.44 -1.99 -17.47
C PRO A 60 0.79 -0.68 -16.77
N ASN A 61 -0.24 0.09 -16.43
CA ASN A 61 -0.12 1.26 -15.57
C ASN A 61 -0.15 0.80 -14.11
N ASP A 62 1.02 0.74 -13.47
CA ASP A 62 1.15 0.30 -12.07
C ASP A 62 0.79 1.41 -11.07
N SER A 63 0.39 2.59 -11.55
CA SER A 63 0.00 3.73 -10.71
C SER A 63 -1.11 3.39 -9.70
N SER A 64 -2.11 2.58 -10.09
CA SER A 64 -3.16 2.05 -9.21
C SER A 64 -2.60 1.18 -8.08
N LYS A 65 -1.56 0.39 -8.36
CA LYS A 65 -0.91 -0.48 -7.36
C LYS A 65 -0.12 0.33 -6.35
N VAL A 66 0.57 1.37 -6.84
CA VAL A 66 1.28 2.32 -5.98
C VAL A 66 0.30 3.15 -5.14
N LEU A 67 -0.87 3.52 -5.69
CA LEU A 67 -1.94 4.15 -4.94
C LEU A 67 -2.46 3.23 -3.82
N ALA A 68 -2.73 1.96 -4.12
CA ALA A 68 -3.17 0.98 -3.13
C ALA A 68 -2.16 0.82 -1.98
N LEU A 69 -0.84 0.88 -2.27
CA LEU A 69 0.19 0.94 -1.24
C LEU A 69 0.07 2.20 -0.38
N GLY A 70 -0.06 3.37 -0.99
CA GLY A 70 -0.23 4.63 -0.25
C GLY A 70 -1.45 4.62 0.67
N ILE A 71 -2.57 4.08 0.19
CA ILE A 71 -3.80 3.89 0.98
C ILE A 71 -3.54 2.92 2.13
N MET A 72 -2.92 1.76 1.88
CA MET A 72 -2.65 0.78 2.93
C MET A 72 -1.76 1.35 4.05
N LEU A 73 -0.74 2.14 3.70
CA LEU A 73 0.08 2.84 4.68
C LEU A 73 -0.76 3.78 5.53
N LEU A 74 -1.62 4.58 4.91
CA LEU A 74 -2.56 5.47 5.60
C LEU A 74 -3.49 4.70 6.55
N GLU A 75 -4.05 3.59 6.10
CA GLU A 75 -4.94 2.74 6.89
C GLU A 75 -4.24 2.11 8.10
N ILE A 76 -2.99 1.64 7.93
CA ILE A 76 -2.17 1.11 9.03
C ILE A 76 -2.02 2.16 10.13
N TRP A 77 -1.80 3.41 9.74
CA TRP A 77 -1.65 4.50 10.69
C TRP A 77 -2.97 4.88 11.38
N TYR A 78 -4.06 5.01 10.61
CA TYR A 78 -5.38 5.36 11.17
C TYR A 78 -6.00 4.20 11.98
N GLY A 79 -5.57 2.97 11.74
CA GLY A 79 -6.21 1.76 12.25
C GLY A 79 -7.62 1.55 11.68
N LEU A 80 -7.95 2.24 10.59
CA LEU A 80 -9.27 2.20 9.94
C LEU A 80 -9.09 2.09 8.42
N PRO A 81 -9.98 1.34 7.75
CA PRO A 81 -9.98 1.25 6.30
C PRO A 81 -10.42 2.58 5.67
N ILE A 82 -9.93 2.91 4.47
CA ILE A 82 -10.15 4.20 3.80
C ILE A 82 -11.65 4.50 3.63
N GLU A 83 -12.45 3.48 3.40
CA GLU A 83 -13.91 3.55 3.25
C GLU A 83 -14.58 4.16 4.49
N ARG A 84 -13.99 4.01 5.68
CA ARG A 84 -14.46 4.63 6.93
C ARG A 84 -13.92 6.03 7.16
N LEU A 85 -12.90 6.43 6.41
CA LEU A 85 -12.29 7.75 6.49
C LEU A 85 -12.91 8.72 5.47
N MET A 86 -13.64 8.21 4.46
CA MET A 86 -14.27 9.02 3.43
C MET A 86 -15.33 9.98 3.99
N GLU A 87 -15.36 11.18 3.42
CA GLU A 87 -16.39 12.18 3.65
C GLU A 87 -17.26 12.37 2.39
N PRO A 88 -18.48 12.93 2.51
CA PRO A 88 -19.33 13.18 1.36
C PRO A 88 -18.65 13.99 0.24
N ASP A 89 -17.76 14.91 0.61
CA ASP A 89 -17.02 15.75 -0.34
C ASP A 89 -15.94 14.99 -1.14
N ASP A 90 -15.55 13.79 -0.68
CA ASP A 90 -14.64 12.91 -1.42
C ASP A 90 -15.36 12.11 -2.50
N LEU A 91 -16.70 12.08 -2.50
CA LEU A 91 -17.49 11.29 -3.45
C LEU A 91 -17.71 12.05 -4.75
N GLY A 92 -17.62 11.31 -5.86
CA GLY A 92 -17.99 11.85 -7.17
C GLY A 92 -19.52 12.00 -7.34
N PRO A 93 -19.98 12.61 -8.45
CA PRO A 93 -21.39 12.90 -8.70
C PRO A 93 -22.35 11.69 -8.62
N ASN A 94 -21.81 10.48 -8.82
CA ASN A 94 -22.57 9.24 -8.81
C ASN A 94 -22.65 8.58 -7.42
N ASN A 95 -22.04 9.19 -6.40
CA ASN A 95 -21.94 8.67 -5.03
C ASN A 95 -21.38 7.23 -4.96
N ARG A 96 -20.46 6.91 -5.87
CA ARG A 96 -19.79 5.60 -5.98
C ARG A 96 -18.34 5.72 -5.58
N GLU A 97 -17.89 4.75 -4.81
CA GLU A 97 -16.48 4.58 -4.45
C GLU A 97 -15.68 4.12 -5.67
N THR A 98 -14.57 4.81 -5.91
CA THR A 98 -13.61 4.56 -7.00
C THR A 98 -12.20 4.85 -6.51
N GLU A 99 -11.18 4.47 -7.28
CA GLU A 99 -9.79 4.83 -6.96
C GLU A 99 -9.58 6.35 -6.82
N ILE A 100 -10.32 7.15 -7.59
CA ILE A 100 -10.26 8.61 -7.54
C ILE A 100 -10.82 9.14 -6.22
N THR A 101 -11.95 8.59 -5.75
CA THR A 101 -12.54 9.01 -4.47
C THR A 101 -11.66 8.58 -3.30
N TYR A 102 -11.03 7.40 -3.37
CA TYR A 102 -10.04 6.99 -2.36
C TYR A 102 -8.78 7.86 -2.37
N LEU A 103 -8.29 8.26 -3.55
CA LEU A 103 -7.20 9.23 -3.67
C LEU A 103 -7.57 10.58 -3.04
N GLN A 104 -8.80 11.07 -3.25
CA GLN A 104 -9.28 12.32 -2.67
C GLN A 104 -9.32 12.24 -1.14
N ALA A 105 -9.96 11.20 -0.59
CA ALA A 105 -10.01 10.96 0.85
C ALA A 105 -8.59 10.83 1.45
N ALA A 106 -7.70 10.08 0.79
CA ALA A 106 -6.33 9.92 1.26
C ALA A 106 -5.55 11.24 1.27
N ARG A 107 -5.69 12.07 0.23
CA ARG A 107 -5.07 13.41 0.19
C ARG A 107 -5.60 14.30 1.31
N ARG A 108 -6.91 14.34 1.52
CA ARG A 108 -7.53 15.10 2.63
C ARG A 108 -6.99 14.64 3.98
N CYS A 109 -6.94 13.34 4.22
CA CYS A 109 -6.41 12.75 5.46
C CYS A 109 -4.94 13.12 5.71
N VAL A 110 -4.10 13.10 4.67
CA VAL A 110 -2.69 13.51 4.77
C VAL A 110 -2.58 15.00 5.10
N MET A 111 -3.38 15.85 4.44
CA MET A 111 -3.34 17.31 4.66
C MET A 111 -3.82 17.71 6.05
N ASP A 112 -4.89 17.11 6.55
CA ASP A 112 -5.41 17.38 7.91
C ASP A 112 -4.38 17.02 9.00
N LYS A 113 -3.60 15.97 8.79
CA LYS A 113 -2.69 15.41 9.80
C LYS A 113 -1.25 15.88 9.69
N ALA A 114 -0.77 16.25 8.50
CA ALA A 114 0.55 16.85 8.34
C ALA A 114 0.73 18.11 9.20
N GLY A 115 -0.35 18.85 9.47
CA GLY A 115 -0.34 20.00 10.36
C GLY A 115 -0.39 19.68 11.87
N LYS A 116 -0.74 18.45 12.26
CA LYS A 116 -0.96 18.06 13.67
C LYS A 116 0.24 17.36 14.32
N GLY A 117 1.24 16.97 13.53
CA GLY A 117 2.46 16.31 14.02
C GLY A 117 2.28 14.86 14.46
N ASP A 118 1.12 14.25 14.18
CA ASP A 118 0.81 12.87 14.60
C ASP A 118 1.51 11.80 13.73
N PHE A 119 2.11 12.20 12.60
CA PHE A 119 2.85 11.32 11.70
C PHE A 119 4.34 11.61 11.78
N SER A 120 5.15 10.57 11.61
CA SER A 120 6.54 10.80 11.23
C SER A 120 6.60 11.46 9.86
N PHE A 121 7.65 12.27 9.66
CA PHE A 121 7.90 12.90 8.38
C PHE A 121 8.12 11.87 7.25
N ALA A 122 8.79 10.75 7.55
CA ALA A 122 9.06 9.70 6.57
C ALA A 122 7.78 8.99 6.13
N PHE A 123 6.85 8.72 7.04
CA PHE A 123 5.59 8.05 6.74
C PHE A 123 4.66 8.94 5.89
N ILE A 124 4.51 10.24 6.22
CA ILE A 124 3.77 11.19 5.36
C ILE A 124 4.42 11.28 3.99
N LYS A 125 5.75 11.39 3.93
CA LYS A 125 6.46 11.54 2.66
C LYS A 125 6.25 10.30 1.77
N ALA A 126 6.34 9.11 2.34
CA ALA A 126 6.08 7.85 1.64
C ALA A 126 4.65 7.79 1.09
N ILE A 127 3.63 8.07 1.92
CA ILE A 127 2.22 8.12 1.47
C ILE A 127 2.06 9.14 0.35
N SER A 128 2.53 10.37 0.57
CA SER A 128 2.39 11.47 -0.39
C SER A 128 3.00 11.14 -1.74
N TYR A 129 4.18 10.50 -1.73
CA TYR A 129 4.84 10.05 -2.95
C TYR A 129 3.98 9.02 -3.70
N CYS A 130 3.44 8.02 -3.00
CA CYS A 130 2.53 7.04 -3.59
C CYS A 130 1.29 7.70 -4.24
N LEU A 131 0.67 8.67 -3.55
CA LEU A 131 -0.51 9.40 -4.06
C LEU A 131 -0.17 10.30 -5.27
N GLN A 132 1.07 10.75 -5.39
CA GLN A 132 1.55 11.51 -6.55
C GLN A 132 1.81 10.60 -7.75
N CYS A 133 2.38 9.41 -7.53
CA CYS A 133 2.60 8.42 -8.60
C CYS A 133 1.31 8.04 -9.32
N PHE A 134 0.16 8.07 -8.64
CA PHE A 134 -1.14 7.83 -9.28
C PHE A 134 -1.43 8.78 -10.46
N MET A 135 -0.92 10.01 -10.40
CA MET A 135 -1.10 11.01 -11.46
C MET A 135 -0.18 10.79 -12.66
N ASN A 136 0.77 9.87 -12.57
CA ASN A 136 1.71 9.59 -13.65
C ASN A 136 1.21 8.41 -14.52
N PRO A 137 0.72 8.67 -15.74
CA PRO A 137 0.22 7.61 -16.63
C PRO A 137 1.32 6.67 -17.11
N SER A 138 2.61 7.05 -17.02
CA SER A 138 3.74 6.19 -17.41
C SER A 138 4.35 5.41 -16.23
N ALA A 139 3.72 5.46 -15.05
CA ALA A 139 4.21 4.73 -13.89
C ALA A 139 4.19 3.21 -14.15
N SER A 140 5.38 2.60 -14.17
CA SER A 140 5.55 1.17 -14.38
C SER A 140 6.64 0.64 -13.47
N LEU A 141 6.34 -0.35 -12.66
CA LEU A 141 7.32 -1.03 -11.79
C LEU A 141 8.29 -1.91 -12.58
N SER A 142 7.99 -2.16 -13.86
CA SER A 142 8.92 -2.83 -14.78
C SER A 142 9.98 -1.88 -15.34
N ASP A 143 9.75 -0.57 -15.27
CA ASP A 143 10.80 0.43 -15.51
C ASP A 143 11.71 0.52 -14.29
N LEU A 144 12.99 0.22 -14.50
CA LEU A 144 14.01 0.24 -13.46
C LEU A 144 14.16 1.63 -12.83
N ALA A 145 14.02 2.71 -13.62
CA ALA A 145 14.15 4.06 -13.11
C ALA A 145 13.01 4.38 -12.13
N PHE A 146 11.77 4.10 -12.52
CA PHE A 146 10.62 4.28 -11.64
C PHE A 146 10.64 3.33 -10.42
N SER A 147 10.98 2.06 -10.60
CA SER A 147 11.08 1.13 -9.46
C SER A 147 12.10 1.61 -8.43
N LYS A 148 13.22 2.18 -8.89
CA LYS A 148 14.24 2.73 -8.00
C LYS A 148 13.73 3.93 -7.20
N THR A 149 12.91 4.80 -7.79
CA THR A 149 12.34 5.92 -7.04
C THR A 149 11.35 5.47 -5.97
N ILE A 150 10.61 4.38 -6.20
CA ILE A 150 9.76 3.75 -5.16
C ILE A 150 10.63 3.23 -4.00
N GLU A 151 11.73 2.56 -4.29
CA GLU A 151 12.67 2.10 -3.27
C GLU A 151 13.21 3.27 -2.43
N GLU A 152 13.71 4.31 -3.09
CA GLU A 152 14.37 5.45 -2.44
C GLU A 152 13.40 6.36 -1.68
N GLN A 153 12.19 6.61 -2.21
CA GLN A 153 11.24 7.57 -1.64
C GLN A 153 10.23 6.93 -0.69
N VAL A 154 9.99 5.62 -0.80
CA VAL A 154 8.98 4.90 -0.01
C VAL A 154 9.63 3.86 0.89
N LEU A 155 10.34 2.89 0.33
CA LEU A 155 10.78 1.72 1.11
C LEU A 155 11.91 2.06 2.08
N ALA A 156 12.99 2.69 1.60
CA ALA A 156 14.16 2.98 2.43
C ALA A 156 13.84 3.90 3.62
N PRO A 157 13.03 4.97 3.47
CA PRO A 157 12.62 5.80 4.62
C PRO A 157 11.78 5.03 5.65
N LEU A 158 10.84 4.19 5.20
CA LEU A 158 10.00 3.38 6.08
C LEU A 158 10.81 2.32 6.82
N GLU A 159 11.78 1.70 6.15
CA GLU A 159 12.68 0.71 6.78
C GLU A 159 13.60 1.37 7.80
N ALA A 160 14.15 2.55 7.48
CA ALA A 160 14.96 3.33 8.43
C ALA A 160 14.15 3.71 9.68
N GLU A 161 12.91 4.14 9.51
CA GLU A 161 12.01 4.46 10.61
C GLU A 161 11.66 3.22 11.45
N MET A 162 11.31 2.10 10.80
CA MET A 162 11.05 0.83 11.49
C MET A 162 12.26 0.42 12.34
N ASN A 163 13.46 0.50 11.77
CA ASN A 163 14.70 0.19 12.47
C ASN A 163 14.93 1.14 13.65
N MET A 164 14.67 2.44 13.49
CA MET A 164 14.77 3.42 14.57
C MET A 164 13.78 3.12 15.71
N LEU A 165 12.56 2.70 15.40
CA LEU A 165 11.55 2.33 16.40
C LEU A 165 11.89 1.02 17.13
N LEU A 166 12.49 0.04 16.44
CA LEU A 166 12.83 -1.26 17.01
C LEU A 166 14.14 -1.25 17.82
N PHE A 167 15.14 -0.51 17.34
CA PHE A 167 16.51 -0.59 17.87
C PHE A 167 17.03 0.74 18.44
N GLY A 168 16.26 1.83 18.32
CA GLY A 168 16.71 3.17 18.69
C GLY A 168 17.64 3.79 17.65
N PRO A 169 18.17 5.00 17.90
CA PRO A 169 19.12 5.64 17.00
C PRO A 169 20.41 4.79 16.91
N SER A 170 20.86 4.51 15.69
CA SER A 170 22.16 3.85 15.48
C SER A 170 23.25 4.72 16.09
N VAL A 171 23.88 4.24 17.16
CA VAL A 171 25.04 4.90 17.77
C VAL A 171 26.13 4.95 16.70
N ARG A 172 26.49 6.15 16.26
CA ARG A 172 27.68 6.41 15.44
C ARG A 172 28.84 6.79 16.34
#